data_AF-A0A352ABK4-F1
#
_entry.id   AF-A0A352ABK4-F1
#
_cell.length_a   1.000
_cell.length_b   1.000
_cell.length_c   1.000
_cell.angle_alpha   90.00
_cell.angle_beta   90.00
_cell.angle_gamma   90.00
#
_symmetry.space_group_name_H-M   'P 1'
#
loop_
_entity.id
_entity.type
_entity.pdbx_description
1 polymer ?
#
loop_
_entity_poly.entity_id
_entity_poly.type
_entity_poly.pdbx_seq_one_letter_code
_entity_poly.pdbx_strand_id
1 'polypeptide(L)' 'LTGFHGLHVTVGLLLILVVLWRSLKPNHYSSQKHFGVEAAELYWHFVDVVWIILFALVYLL' A
#
# COMPACT_ATOMS: atom_id res chain seq x y z
N LEU A 1 -9.60 2.23 15.97
CA LEU A 1 -8.38 1.56 15.49
C LEU A 1 -8.60 0.93 14.12
N THR A 2 -9.55 -0.01 13.99
CA THR A 2 -9.90 -0.68 12.72
C THR A 2 -10.39 0.28 11.63
N GLY A 3 -11.26 1.25 11.95
CA GLY A 3 -11.72 2.25 10.95
C GLY A 3 -10.62 3.15 10.39
N PHE A 4 -9.69 3.60 11.23
CA PHE A 4 -8.51 4.38 10.79
C PHE A 4 -7.55 3.54 9.94
N HIS A 5 -7.38 2.27 10.31
CA HIS A 5 -6.65 1.31 9.50
C HIS A 5 -7.32 1.06 8.14
N GLY A 6 -8.65 0.91 8.09
CA GLY A 6 -9.40 0.78 6.83
C GLY A 6 -9.25 1.99 5.90
N LEU A 7 -9.13 3.20 6.46
CA LEU A 7 -8.76 4.38 5.69
C LEU A 7 -7.37 4.23 5.05
N HIS A 8 -6.37 3.75 5.80
CA HIS A 8 -5.02 3.51 5.25
C HIS A 8 -5.02 2.42 4.18
N VAL A 9 -5.79 1.35 4.36
CA VAL A 9 -5.99 0.32 3.31
C VAL A 9 -6.54 0.95 2.04
N THR A 10 -7.54 1.82 2.16
CA THR A 10 -8.15 2.52 1.02
C THR A 10 -7.14 3.42 0.31
N VAL A 11 -6.33 4.18 1.07
CA VAL A 11 -5.25 5.00 0.52
C VAL A 11 -4.20 4.14 -0.19
N GLY A 12 -3.79 3.02 0.41
CA GLY A 12 -2.86 2.09 -0.21
C GLY A 12 -3.38 1.56 -1.54
N LEU A 13 -4.69 1.28 -1.62
CA LEU A 13 -5.30 0.73 -2.82
C LEU A 13 -5.28 1.78 -3.93
N LEU A 14 -5.59 3.03 -3.59
CA LEU A 14 -5.48 4.15 -4.53
C LEU A 14 -4.04 4.36 -5.00
N LEU A 15 -3.03 4.23 -4.13
CA LEU A 15 -1.62 4.33 -4.52
C LEU A 15 -1.24 3.23 -5.52
N ILE A 16 -1.64 1.98 -5.27
CA ILE A 16 -1.41 0.86 -6.19
C ILE A 16 -2.13 1.08 -7.52
N LEU A 17 -3.39 1.54 -7.51
CA LEU A 17 -4.13 1.85 -8.74
C LEU A 17 -3.46 2.96 -9.55
N VAL A 18 -2.91 3.99 -8.89
CA VAL A 18 -2.15 5.05 -9.56
C VAL A 18 -0.87 4.49 -10.18
N VAL A 19 -0.13 3.64 -9.46
CA VAL A 19 1.08 3.00 -9.98
C VAL A 19 0.75 2.10 -11.18
N LEU A 20 -0.31 1.29 -11.08
CA LEU A 20 -0.79 0.44 -12.17
C LEU A 20 -1.18 1.28 -13.39
N TRP A 21 -1.93 2.37 -13.19
CA TRP A 21 -2.30 3.23 -14.31
C TRP A 21 -1.07 3.88 -14.96
N ARG A 22 -0.09 4.30 -14.17
CA ARG A 22 1.17 4.86 -14.67
C ARG A 22 2.00 3.80 -15.40
N SER A 23 1.96 2.53 -15.00
CA SER A 23 2.72 1.47 -15.66
C SER A 23 2.17 1.09 -17.03
N LEU A 24 0.89 1.38 -17.30
CA LEU A 24 0.29 1.24 -18.63
C LEU A 24 0.78 2.31 -19.61
N LYS A 25 1.44 3.38 -19.14
CA LYS A 25 2.00 4.42 -20.02
C LYS A 25 3.43 4.03 -20.44
N PRO A 26 3.78 4.16 -21.74
CA PRO A 26 5.12 3.84 -22.22
C PRO A 26 6.19 4.70 -21.53
N ASN A 27 7.36 4.11 -21.26
CA ASN A 27 8.53 4.78 -20.64
C ASN A 27 8.30 5.41 -19.25
N HIS A 28 7.19 5.09 -18.58
CA HIS A 28 6.89 5.67 -17.27
C HIS A 28 7.68 5.01 -16.13
N TYR A 29 8.01 3.73 -16.27
CA TYR A 29 8.88 2.99 -15.37
C TYR A 29 10.02 2.33 -16.13
N SER A 30 11.19 2.29 -15.49
CA SER A 30 12.36 1.54 -15.93
C SER A 30 13.10 1.01 -14.70
N SER A 31 14.06 0.09 -14.85
CA SER A 31 14.86 -0.47 -13.75
C SER A 31 15.70 0.57 -12.98
N GLN A 32 15.73 1.83 -13.41
CA GLN A 32 16.36 2.93 -12.66
C GLN A 32 15.34 3.98 -12.18
N LYS A 33 14.09 3.92 -12.65
CA LYS A 33 13.02 4.90 -12.38
C LYS A 33 11.75 4.17 -11.97
N HIS A 34 11.76 3.55 -10.79
CA HIS A 34 10.64 2.78 -10.23
C HIS A 34 10.23 3.21 -8.81
N PHE A 35 10.69 4.38 -8.34
CA PHE A 35 10.39 4.89 -7.00
C PHE A 35 8.90 4.90 -6.66
N GLY A 36 8.02 5.19 -7.62
CA GLY A 36 6.57 5.17 -7.38
C GLY A 36 6.04 3.78 -7.00
N VAL A 37 6.62 2.72 -7.56
CA VAL A 37 6.30 1.33 -7.23
C VAL A 37 6.83 1.00 -5.83
N GLU A 38 8.11 1.32 -5.56
CA GLU A 38 8.73 1.07 -4.25
C GLU A 38 7.99 1.77 -3.12
N ALA A 39 7.59 3.04 -3.32
CA ALA A 39 6.85 3.79 -2.32
C ALA A 39 5.46 3.17 -2.06
N ALA A 40 4.77 2.70 -3.09
CA ALA A 40 3.48 2.03 -2.93
C ALA A 40 3.62 0.67 -2.23
N GLU A 41 4.66 -0.11 -2.55
CA GLU A 41 4.98 -1.38 -1.89
C GLU A 41 5.29 -1.17 -0.40
N LEU A 42 6.19 -0.23 -0.08
CA LEU A 42 6.54 0.09 1.31
C LEU A 42 5.33 0.55 2.11
N TYR A 43 4.46 1.36 1.51
CA TYR A 43 3.21 1.79 2.16
C TYR A 43 2.27 0.60 2.40
N TRP A 44 2.13 -0.30 1.42
CA TRP A 44 1.27 -1.47 1.56
C TRP A 44 1.77 -2.42 2.65
N HIS A 45 3.07 -2.68 2.71
CA HIS A 45 3.67 -3.49 3.78
C HIS A 45 3.51 -2.86 5.16
N PHE A 46 3.63 -1.55 5.27
CA PHE A 46 3.32 -0.85 6.53
C PHE A 46 1.88 -1.13 6.98
N VAL A 47 0.91 -1.03 6.07
CA VAL A 47 -0.50 -1.30 6.37
C VAL A 47 -0.68 -2.76 6.81
N ASP A 48 -0.08 -3.73 6.11
CA ASP A 48 -0.16 -5.16 6.46
C ASP A 48 0.36 -5.44 7.88
N VAL A 49 1.52 -4.88 8.25
CA VAL A 49 2.10 -5.07 9.59
C VAL A 49 1.19 -4.48 10.68
N VAL A 50 0.64 -3.29 10.45
CA VAL A 50 -0.33 -2.68 11.38
C VAL A 50 -1.57 -3.56 11.53
N TRP A 51 -2.04 -4.18 10.43
CA TRP A 51 -3.19 -5.08 10.50
C TRP A 51 -2.93 -6.32 11.34
N ILE A 52 -1.77 -6.96 11.17
CA ILE A 52 -1.40 -8.17 11.94
C ILE A 52 -1.40 -7.86 13.44
N ILE A 53 -0.83 -6.71 13.83
CA ILE A 53 -0.80 -6.28 15.24
C ILE A 53 -2.21 -5.97 15.74
N LEU A 54 -3.01 -5.22 14.98
CA LEU A 54 -4.40 -4.91 15.36
C LEU A 54 -5.27 -6.16 15.46
N PHE A 55 -5.11 -7.11 14.54
CA PHE A 55 -5.85 -8.37 14.55
C PHE A 55 -5.56 -9.17 15.82
N ALA A 56 -4.27 -9.32 16.15
CA ALA A 56 -3.86 -10.00 17.38
C ALA A 56 -4.41 -9.32 18.65
N LEU A 57 -4.34 -7.98 18.73
CA LEU A 57 -4.75 -7.24 19.93
C LEU A 57 -6.26 -7.07 20.11
N VAL A 58 -7.03 -6.99 19.02
CA VAL A 58 -8.48 -6.67 19.08
C VAL A 58 -9.36 -7.90 18.90
N TYR A 59 -8.88 -8.93 18.20
CA TYR A 59 -9.69 -10.11 17.86
C TYR A 59 -9.21 -11.41 18.50
N LEU A 60 -7.92 -11.54 18.84
CA LEU A 60 -7.38 -12.77 19.46
C LEU A 60 -7.20 -12.67 20.98
N LEU A 61 -6.88 -11.48 21.51
CA LEU A 61 -6.78 -11.16 22.94
C LEU A 61 -8.08 -10.55 23.45
#